data_AF-A0AAW5II01-F1
#
_entry.id   AF-A0AAW5II01-F1
#
_cell.length_a   1.000
_cell.length_b   1.000
_cell.length_c   1.000
_cell.angle_alpha   90.00
_cell.angle_beta   90.00
_cell.angle_gamma   90.00
#
_symmetry.space_group_name_H-M   'P 1'
#
loop_
_entity.id
_entity.type
_entity.pdbx_description
1 polymer ?
#
loop_
_entity_poly.entity_id
_entity_poly.type
_entity_poly.pdbx_seq_one_letter_code
_entity_poly.pdbx_strand_id
1 'polypeptide(L)'
;MKRMIMTLVAAWMMIASMNAQRLTDIQAEARFITDKMVVELGLSSVQRNSILNINLNYLNGIQSYRDIDAYGWHYRNKQLKRMMTARQWKRFKDSYYFYRPIGWQNHVYVHHIYTKYPKHNWGHDKRRPRPECSYGRPGWPGGTHVTYGPGKPDKHHKHHKHDKKWKHDKKKWKHDRDWDDDDDDDDDD
;
A
#
# COMPACT_ATOMS: atom_id res chain seq x y z
N MET A 1 -39.23 14.07 25.14
CA MET A 1 -38.84 12.64 25.10
C MET A 1 -38.74 12.07 23.68
N LYS A 2 -39.77 12.16 22.82
CA LYS A 2 -39.73 11.60 21.44
C LYS A 2 -38.54 12.07 20.59
N ARG A 3 -38.17 13.35 20.67
CA ARG A 3 -36.99 13.90 19.96
C ARG A 3 -35.66 13.31 20.45
N MET A 4 -35.50 13.04 21.75
CA MET A 4 -34.27 12.45 22.29
C MET A 4 -34.11 10.97 21.91
N ILE A 5 -35.21 10.23 21.81
CA ILE A 5 -35.20 8.83 21.37
C ILE A 5 -34.82 8.77 19.88
N MET A 6 -35.39 9.64 19.04
CA MET A 6 -35.05 9.70 17.61
C MET A 6 -33.58 10.07 17.37
N THR A 7 -33.02 11.00 18.16
CA THR A 7 -31.59 11.36 18.05
C THR A 7 -30.68 10.21 18.47
N LEU A 8 -31.04 9.46 19.52
CA LEU A 8 -30.28 8.29 19.94
C LEU A 8 -30.33 7.20 18.86
N VAL A 9 -31.52 6.85 18.37
CA VAL A 9 -31.66 5.84 17.31
C VAL A 9 -30.88 6.21 16.05
N ALA A 10 -30.91 7.48 15.64
CA ALA A 10 -30.13 7.97 14.50
C ALA A 10 -28.62 7.85 14.74
N ALA A 11 -28.13 8.21 15.94
CA ALA A 11 -26.72 8.06 16.30
C ALA A 11 -26.28 6.59 16.26
N TRP A 12 -27.09 5.67 16.80
CA TRP A 12 -26.82 4.22 16.74
C TRP A 12 -26.77 3.71 15.30
N MET A 13 -27.70 4.11 14.43
CA MET A 13 -27.71 3.73 13.02
C MET A 13 -26.49 4.25 12.25
N MET A 14 -26.04 5.48 12.54
CA MET A 14 -24.82 6.04 11.94
C MET A 14 -23.58 5.25 12.36
N ILE A 15 -23.43 4.95 13.66
CA ILE A 15 -22.30 4.15 14.16
C ILE A 15 -22.29 2.75 13.53
N ALA A 16 -23.45 2.08 13.47
CA ALA A 16 -23.57 0.77 12.84
C ALA A 16 -23.19 0.80 11.34
N SER A 17 -23.62 1.84 10.62
CA SER A 17 -23.30 2.02 9.19
C SER A 17 -21.81 2.25 8.97
N MET A 18 -21.16 3.10 9.79
CA MET A 18 -19.72 3.36 9.70
C MET A 18 -18.89 2.11 10.00
N ASN A 19 -19.30 1.33 11.02
CA ASN A 19 -18.63 0.07 11.36
C ASN A 19 -18.76 -0.96 10.23
N ALA A 20 -19.94 -1.06 9.61
CA ALA A 20 -20.16 -1.94 8.47
C ALA A 20 -19.29 -1.54 7.26
N GLN A 21 -19.22 -0.25 6.93
CA GLN A 21 -18.38 0.27 5.85
C GLN A 21 -16.90 -0.05 6.09
N ARG A 22 -16.39 0.25 7.29
CA ARG A 22 -15.01 -0.07 7.68
C ARG A 22 -14.71 -1.56 7.50
N LEU A 23 -15.61 -2.45 7.95
CA LEU A 23 -15.42 -3.89 7.80
C LEU A 23 -15.40 -4.30 6.33
N THR A 24 -16.29 -3.74 5.49
CA THR A 24 -16.30 -4.03 4.06
C THR A 24 -15.03 -3.58 3.34
N ASP A 25 -14.50 -2.40 3.69
CA ASP A 25 -13.26 -1.87 3.14
C ASP A 25 -12.07 -2.74 3.52
N ILE A 26 -11.99 -3.12 4.81
CA ILE A 26 -10.95 -4.02 5.34
C ILE A 26 -11.03 -5.39 4.67
N GLN A 27 -12.23 -5.92 4.46
CA GLN A 27 -12.42 -7.20 3.78
C GLN A 27 -11.98 -7.14 2.31
N ALA A 28 -12.29 -6.06 1.60
CA ALA A 28 -11.85 -5.85 0.23
C ALA A 28 -10.32 -5.75 0.14
N GLU A 29 -9.70 -5.01 1.06
CA GLU A 29 -8.24 -4.86 1.16
C GLU A 29 -7.54 -6.21 1.44
N ALA A 30 -8.04 -6.97 2.41
CA ALA A 30 -7.51 -8.29 2.77
C ALA A 30 -7.60 -9.27 1.58
N ARG A 31 -8.73 -9.27 0.86
CA ARG A 31 -8.92 -10.09 -0.35
C ARG A 31 -7.91 -9.70 -1.42
N PHE A 32 -7.76 -8.40 -1.69
CA PHE A 32 -6.83 -7.92 -2.70
C PHE A 32 -5.38 -8.32 -2.40
N ILE A 33 -4.91 -8.10 -1.17
CA ILE A 33 -3.56 -8.51 -0.76
C ILE A 33 -3.39 -10.02 -0.92
N THR A 34 -4.36 -10.82 -0.47
CA THR A 34 -4.33 -12.27 -0.55
C THR A 34 -4.26 -12.77 -1.99
N ASP A 35 -5.08 -12.21 -2.88
CA ASP A 35 -5.10 -12.60 -4.30
C ASP A 35 -3.75 -12.32 -4.96
N LYS A 36 -3.13 -11.18 -4.64
CA LYS A 36 -1.79 -10.85 -5.11
C LYS A 36 -0.71 -11.76 -4.52
N MET A 37 -0.81 -12.13 -3.24
CA MET A 37 0.12 -13.08 -2.62
C MET A 37 0.06 -14.45 -3.29
N VAL A 38 -1.15 -14.98 -3.55
CA VAL A 38 -1.34 -16.29 -4.19
C VAL A 38 -0.69 -16.31 -5.57
N VAL A 39 -0.92 -15.28 -6.38
CA VAL A 39 -0.36 -15.19 -7.74
C VAL A 39 1.16 -14.99 -7.72
N GLU A 40 1.66 -14.03 -6.96
CA GLU A 40 3.09 -13.69 -6.99
C GLU A 40 3.97 -14.75 -6.35
N LEU A 41 3.55 -15.28 -5.21
CA LEU A 41 4.34 -16.26 -4.46
C LEU A 41 4.08 -17.68 -4.94
N GLY A 42 3.11 -17.89 -5.84
CA GLY A 42 2.71 -19.19 -6.34
C GLY A 42 2.17 -20.08 -5.22
N LEU A 43 1.28 -19.54 -4.38
CA LEU A 43 0.65 -20.29 -3.29
C LEU A 43 -0.49 -21.16 -3.81
N SER A 44 -0.81 -22.23 -3.10
CA SER A 44 -1.95 -23.07 -3.45
C SER A 44 -3.26 -22.32 -3.27
N SER A 45 -4.19 -22.46 -4.23
CA SER A 45 -5.55 -21.93 -4.12
C SER A 45 -6.31 -22.52 -2.93
N VAL A 46 -5.95 -23.72 -2.48
CA VAL A 46 -6.53 -24.38 -1.30
C VAL A 46 -6.23 -23.61 -0.02
N GLN A 47 -5.05 -23.00 0.07
CA GLN A 47 -4.62 -22.22 1.24
C GLN A 47 -5.18 -20.78 1.24
N ARG A 48 -5.80 -20.34 0.13
CA ARG A 48 -6.25 -18.95 -0.07
C ARG A 48 -7.16 -18.47 1.04
N ASN A 49 -8.15 -19.27 1.46
CA ASN A 49 -9.11 -18.86 2.48
C ASN A 49 -8.46 -18.69 3.87
N SER A 50 -7.51 -19.56 4.21
CA SER A 50 -6.76 -19.45 5.46
C SER A 50 -5.87 -18.20 5.46
N ILE A 51 -5.16 -17.92 4.35
CA ILE A 51 -4.36 -16.69 4.19
C ILE A 51 -5.24 -15.44 4.26
N LEU A 52 -6.42 -15.48 3.62
CA LEU A 52 -7.38 -14.40 3.68
C LEU A 52 -7.80 -14.10 5.13
N ASN A 53 -8.13 -15.12 5.91
CA ASN A 53 -8.53 -14.96 7.30
C ASN A 53 -7.40 -14.39 8.16
N ILE A 54 -6.16 -14.85 7.95
CA ILE A 54 -4.97 -14.31 8.62
C ILE A 54 -4.78 -12.81 8.31
N ASN A 55 -4.86 -12.43 7.03
CA ASN A 55 -4.76 -11.04 6.61
C ASN A 55 -5.93 -10.18 7.13
N LEU A 56 -7.15 -10.72 7.12
CA LEU A 56 -8.35 -10.04 7.60
C LEU A 56 -8.25 -9.75 9.10
N ASN A 57 -7.85 -10.74 9.90
CA ASN A 57 -7.70 -10.59 11.35
C ASN A 57 -6.66 -9.53 11.70
N TYR A 58 -5.53 -9.50 10.97
CA TYR A 58 -4.52 -8.47 11.14
C TYR A 58 -5.07 -7.07 10.81
N LEU A 59 -5.65 -6.87 9.62
CA LEU A 59 -6.14 -5.56 9.21
C LEU A 59 -7.29 -5.05 10.09
N ASN A 60 -8.19 -5.94 10.49
CA ASN A 60 -9.28 -5.60 11.41
C ASN A 60 -8.77 -5.23 12.81
N GLY A 61 -7.66 -5.84 13.25
CA GLY A 61 -7.02 -5.57 14.53
C GLY A 61 -6.29 -4.22 14.62
N ILE A 62 -6.07 -3.52 13.50
CA ILE A 62 -5.41 -2.21 13.50
C ILE A 62 -6.42 -1.14 13.96
N GLN A 63 -6.32 -0.71 15.22
CA GLN A 63 -7.16 0.36 15.77
C GLN A 63 -6.43 1.71 15.79
N SER A 64 -5.09 1.67 15.87
CA SER A 64 -4.21 2.83 15.92
C SER A 64 -2.93 2.59 15.10
N TYR A 65 -2.18 3.65 14.83
CA TYR A 65 -0.89 3.55 14.15
C TYR A 65 0.14 2.70 14.91
N ARG A 66 -0.05 2.55 16.24
CA ARG A 66 0.79 1.71 17.11
C ARG A 66 0.59 0.22 16.87
N ASP A 67 -0.56 -0.18 16.36
CA ASP A 67 -0.91 -1.59 16.18
C ASP A 67 -0.35 -2.19 14.87
N ILE A 68 0.13 -1.32 13.96
CA ILE A 68 0.58 -1.70 12.61
C ILE A 68 1.71 -2.74 12.66
N ASP A 69 2.68 -2.55 13.55
CA ASP A 69 3.86 -3.40 13.71
C ASP A 69 3.87 -4.09 15.09
N ALA A 70 2.72 -4.17 15.77
CA ALA A 70 2.61 -4.78 17.09
C ALA A 70 2.33 -6.29 17.01
N TYR A 71 1.84 -6.88 18.10
CA TYR A 71 1.54 -8.31 18.22
C TYR A 71 0.76 -8.89 17.02
N GLY A 72 -0.25 -8.18 16.51
CA GLY A 72 -1.06 -8.65 15.38
C GLY A 72 -0.23 -8.88 14.10
N TRP A 73 0.79 -8.06 13.87
CA TRP A 73 1.71 -8.20 12.74
C TRP A 73 2.61 -9.43 12.90
N HIS A 74 3.21 -9.61 14.08
CA HIS A 74 4.04 -10.79 14.37
C HIS A 74 3.23 -12.08 14.26
N TYR A 75 2.03 -12.12 14.86
CA TYR A 75 1.14 -13.29 14.78
C TYR A 75 0.80 -13.63 13.33
N ARG A 76 0.41 -12.62 12.52
CA ARG A 76 0.12 -12.79 11.10
C ARG A 76 1.29 -13.42 10.36
N ASN A 77 2.48 -12.86 10.52
CA ASN A 77 3.68 -13.31 9.82
C ASN A 77 4.10 -14.73 10.24
N LYS A 78 3.99 -15.05 11.54
CA LYS A 78 4.21 -16.40 12.06
C LYS A 78 3.25 -17.43 11.45
N GLN A 79 1.96 -17.10 11.33
CA GLN A 79 0.99 -18.00 10.68
C GLN A 79 1.27 -18.15 9.18
N LEU A 80 1.62 -17.07 8.48
CA LEU A 80 1.95 -17.13 7.06
C LEU A 80 3.22 -17.96 6.78
N LYS A 81 4.25 -17.86 7.64
CA LYS A 81 5.49 -18.66 7.55
C LYS A 81 5.18 -20.16 7.56
N ARG A 82 4.32 -20.61 8.49
CA ARG A 82 3.90 -22.02 8.61
C ARG A 82 3.17 -22.57 7.38
N MET A 83 2.61 -21.70 6.54
CA MET A 83 1.85 -22.08 5.36
C MET A 83 2.68 -22.08 4.06
N MET A 84 3.92 -21.60 4.11
CA MET A 84 4.78 -21.38 2.94
C MET A 84 6.04 -22.24 3.01
N THR A 85 6.57 -22.63 1.85
CA THR A 85 7.92 -23.20 1.77
C THR A 85 8.98 -22.14 2.10
N ALA A 86 10.19 -22.55 2.48
CA ALA A 86 11.30 -21.62 2.76
C ALA A 86 11.58 -20.64 1.60
N ARG A 87 11.46 -21.09 0.34
CA ARG A 87 11.62 -20.23 -0.84
C ARG A 87 10.48 -19.22 -0.98
N GLN A 88 9.23 -19.63 -0.73
CA GLN A 88 8.08 -18.74 -0.73
C GLN A 88 8.15 -17.72 0.40
N TRP A 89 8.55 -18.15 1.60
CA TRP A 89 8.78 -17.28 2.74
C TRP A 89 9.84 -16.22 2.45
N LYS A 90 10.98 -16.61 1.86
CA LYS A 90 12.01 -15.67 1.42
C LYS A 90 11.46 -14.61 0.45
N ARG A 91 10.71 -15.04 -0.56
CA ARG A 91 10.05 -14.13 -1.53
C ARG A 91 8.99 -13.24 -0.87
N PHE A 92 8.25 -13.76 0.10
CA PHE A 92 7.27 -13.01 0.89
C PHE A 92 7.95 -11.92 1.70
N LYS A 93 9.01 -12.25 2.46
CA LYS A 93 9.82 -11.27 3.18
C LYS A 93 10.30 -10.20 2.20
N ASP A 94 10.97 -10.59 1.12
CA ASP A 94 11.52 -9.67 0.11
C ASP A 94 10.46 -8.74 -0.54
N SER A 95 9.20 -9.18 -0.56
CA SER A 95 8.06 -8.40 -1.05
C SER A 95 7.52 -7.50 0.07
N TYR A 96 8.15 -6.35 0.29
CA TYR A 96 7.81 -5.41 1.36
C TYR A 96 6.31 -5.11 1.49
N TYR A 97 5.62 -4.94 0.35
CA TYR A 97 4.19 -4.65 0.30
C TYR A 97 3.28 -5.82 0.74
N PHE A 98 3.79 -7.05 0.85
CA PHE A 98 3.11 -8.18 1.47
C PHE A 98 3.52 -8.38 2.93
N TYR A 99 4.80 -8.21 3.23
CA TYR A 99 5.34 -8.40 4.56
C TYR A 99 4.86 -7.33 5.55
N ARG A 100 4.80 -6.07 5.10
CA ARG A 100 4.23 -4.92 5.82
C ARG A 100 3.21 -4.24 4.92
N PRO A 101 1.96 -4.71 4.89
CA PRO A 101 0.98 -4.17 3.94
C PRO A 101 0.45 -2.78 4.33
N ILE A 102 0.51 -2.42 5.62
CA ILE A 102 0.10 -1.11 6.15
C ILE A 102 1.33 -0.40 6.74
N GLY A 103 1.38 0.92 6.57
CA GLY A 103 2.37 1.81 7.19
C GLY A 103 1.71 3.09 7.70
N TRP A 104 2.48 3.88 8.45
CA TRP A 104 2.06 5.18 8.97
C TRP A 104 3.00 6.28 8.49
N GLN A 105 2.47 7.24 7.74
CA GLN A 105 3.26 8.31 7.17
C GLN A 105 2.49 9.63 7.13
N ASN A 106 3.12 10.72 7.57
CA ASN A 106 2.53 12.06 7.51
C ASN A 106 1.12 12.13 8.14
N HIS A 107 0.90 11.42 9.25
CA HIS A 107 -0.40 11.29 9.93
C HIS A 107 -1.50 10.59 9.12
N VAL A 108 -1.14 9.78 8.13
CA VAL A 108 -2.07 9.02 7.29
C VAL A 108 -1.62 7.57 7.18
N TYR A 109 -2.58 6.65 7.13
CA TYR A 109 -2.32 5.25 6.81
C TYR A 109 -1.89 5.09 5.35
N VAL A 110 -0.81 4.35 5.13
CA VAL A 110 -0.28 4.05 3.80
C VAL A 110 -0.44 2.57 3.53
N HIS A 111 -1.03 2.24 2.40
CA HIS A 111 -1.21 0.86 1.95
C HIS A 111 -0.12 0.52 0.92
N HIS A 112 0.88 -0.24 1.34
CA HIS A 112 2.06 -0.50 0.52
C HIS A 112 1.76 -1.33 -0.73
N ILE A 113 0.68 -2.13 -0.73
CA ILE A 113 0.25 -2.91 -1.90
C ILE A 113 0.00 -2.05 -3.14
N TYR A 114 -0.48 -0.82 -2.96
CA TYR A 114 -0.82 0.08 -4.08
C TYR A 114 0.38 0.72 -4.77
N THR A 115 1.58 0.50 -4.22
CA THR A 115 2.83 1.02 -4.80
C THR A 115 3.30 0.14 -5.96
N LYS A 116 2.96 -1.15 -5.91
CA LYS A 116 3.14 -2.11 -7.00
C LYS A 116 1.87 -2.32 -7.82
N TYR A 117 0.71 -2.32 -7.17
CA TYR A 117 -0.59 -2.50 -7.83
C TYR A 117 -1.49 -1.29 -7.62
N PRO A 118 -1.32 -0.20 -8.38
CA PRO A 118 -2.16 0.99 -8.23
C PRO A 118 -3.65 0.64 -8.33
N LYS A 119 -4.47 1.24 -7.47
CA LYS A 119 -5.94 1.25 -7.64
C LYS A 119 -6.26 1.98 -8.94
N HIS A 120 -6.44 1.24 -10.04
CA HIS A 120 -7.11 1.78 -11.22
C HIS A 120 -8.52 2.19 -10.74
N ASN A 121 -8.82 3.49 -10.77
CA ASN A 121 -10.08 4.14 -10.37
C ASN A 121 -10.16 4.81 -8.99
N TRP A 122 -9.07 5.37 -8.48
CA TRP A 122 -9.19 6.66 -7.76
C TRP A 122 -8.69 7.75 -8.69
N GLY A 123 -9.64 8.53 -9.21
CA GLY A 123 -9.38 9.58 -10.17
C GLY A 123 -8.18 10.40 -9.72
N HIS A 124 -7.17 10.48 -10.58
CA HIS A 124 -6.26 11.59 -10.53
C HIS A 124 -7.12 12.85 -10.45
N ASP A 125 -7.11 13.51 -9.30
CA ASP A 125 -7.52 14.90 -9.23
C ASP A 125 -6.53 15.68 -10.08
N LYS A 126 -6.80 15.70 -11.39
CA LYS A 126 -6.13 16.52 -12.40
C LYS A 126 -6.61 17.98 -12.28
N ARG A 127 -7.03 18.44 -11.09
CA ARG A 127 -7.29 19.85 -10.79
C ARG A 127 -6.09 20.52 -10.13
N ARG A 128 -4.91 20.36 -10.72
CA ARG A 128 -4.02 21.51 -10.75
C ARG A 128 -4.55 22.42 -11.86
N PRO A 129 -4.91 23.69 -11.59
CA PRO A 129 -5.25 24.62 -12.65
C PRO A 129 -4.04 24.65 -13.57
N ARG A 130 -4.21 24.22 -14.83
CA ARG A 130 -3.26 24.56 -15.88
C ARG A 130 -3.24 26.08 -15.90
N PRO A 131 -2.12 26.75 -15.58
CA PRO A 131 -1.97 28.12 -16.04
C PRO A 131 -1.90 27.99 -17.55
N GLU A 132 -2.95 28.43 -18.23
CA GLU A 132 -2.85 28.80 -19.63
C GLU A 132 -1.72 29.81 -19.74
N CYS A 133 -0.62 29.36 -20.32
CA CYS A 133 0.38 30.15 -21.02
C CYS A 133 1.19 29.09 -21.75
N SER A 134 0.99 28.91 -23.06
CA SER A 134 1.61 29.76 -24.08
C SER A 134 3.07 29.95 -23.73
N TYR A 135 3.95 29.35 -24.52
CA TYR A 135 5.20 29.95 -25.01
C TYR A 135 6.01 28.83 -25.65
N GLY A 136 5.65 28.49 -26.88
CA GLY A 136 6.66 28.21 -27.89
C GLY A 136 7.06 29.54 -28.54
N ARG A 137 8.27 30.02 -28.19
CA ARG A 137 9.16 30.99 -28.88
C ARG A 137 8.92 32.51 -28.77
N PRO A 138 9.99 33.22 -28.36
CA PRO A 138 10.52 34.42 -29.02
C PRO A 138 11.92 34.12 -29.58
N GLY A 139 12.33 34.42 -30.81
CA GLY A 139 11.73 35.03 -31.99
C GLY A 139 12.85 35.10 -33.05
N TRP A 140 12.55 35.10 -34.35
CA TRP A 140 13.36 35.74 -35.39
C TRP A 140 12.41 36.19 -36.52
N PRO A 141 12.75 37.27 -37.23
CA PRO A 141 11.84 38.24 -37.81
C PRO A 141 11.23 37.74 -39.13
N GLY A 142 9.91 37.90 -39.25
CA GLY A 142 9.08 37.77 -40.45
C GLY A 142 9.59 36.94 -41.65
N GLY A 143 8.91 35.83 -41.95
CA GLY A 143 8.95 35.21 -43.29
C GLY A 143 8.53 33.74 -43.33
N THR A 144 7.51 33.42 -44.11
CA THR A 144 6.81 32.16 -44.35
C THR A 144 7.63 30.91 -44.76
N HIS A 145 7.13 29.72 -44.33
CA HIS A 145 7.02 28.42 -45.06
C HIS A 145 7.78 27.16 -44.55
N VAL A 146 7.12 26.00 -44.80
CA VAL A 146 7.18 24.57 -44.38
C VAL A 146 8.53 23.80 -44.45
N THR A 147 8.76 22.80 -43.56
CA THR A 147 9.16 21.35 -43.79
C THR A 147 9.98 20.66 -42.67
N TYR A 148 9.93 19.32 -42.64
CA TYR A 148 10.40 18.31 -41.66
C TYR A 148 11.93 18.24 -41.37
N GLY A 149 12.31 17.78 -40.16
CA GLY A 149 13.54 16.98 -39.94
C GLY A 149 14.29 17.15 -38.60
N PRO A 150 15.03 16.13 -38.09
CA PRO A 150 15.29 15.95 -36.64
C PRO A 150 16.78 16.07 -36.20
N GLY A 151 17.03 16.52 -34.95
CA GLY A 151 18.38 16.53 -34.34
C GLY A 151 18.38 16.75 -32.82
N LYS A 152 19.06 15.86 -32.09
CA LYS A 152 19.26 15.77 -30.62
C LYS A 152 20.49 16.62 -30.16
N PRO A 153 21.03 16.47 -28.92
CA PRO A 153 20.48 16.77 -27.59
C PRO A 153 21.46 17.63 -26.74
N ASP A 154 21.03 18.31 -25.65
CA ASP A 154 21.91 18.47 -24.48
C ASP A 154 21.24 18.90 -23.15
N LYS A 155 21.60 18.11 -22.12
CA LYS A 155 21.92 18.40 -20.70
C LYS A 155 20.92 19.02 -19.69
N HIS A 156 20.53 18.11 -18.78
CA HIS A 156 20.41 18.20 -17.30
C HIS A 156 19.53 19.25 -16.62
N HIS A 157 18.51 18.77 -15.89
CA HIS A 157 18.26 19.17 -14.50
C HIS A 157 17.73 17.99 -13.65
N LYS A 158 18.21 17.95 -12.40
CA LYS A 158 18.17 16.83 -11.45
C LYS A 158 16.77 16.56 -10.88
N HIS A 159 16.33 15.30 -10.92
CA HIS A 159 15.19 14.80 -10.12
C HIS A 159 15.70 14.14 -8.83
N HIS A 160 15.46 14.77 -7.68
CA HIS A 160 15.63 14.09 -6.39
C HIS A 160 14.62 14.61 -5.38
N LYS A 161 13.67 13.76 -4.97
CA LYS A 161 13.17 13.70 -3.57
C LYS A 161 12.24 12.53 -3.25
N HIS A 162 11.69 11.79 -4.22
CA HIS A 162 10.82 10.64 -3.91
C HIS A 162 11.58 9.35 -3.51
N ASP A 163 12.83 9.16 -3.99
CA ASP A 163 13.61 7.94 -3.70
C ASP A 163 14.16 7.86 -2.27
N LYS A 164 14.40 9.01 -1.62
CA LYS A 164 15.15 9.01 -0.36
C LYS A 164 14.37 8.39 0.80
N LYS A 165 13.04 8.58 0.82
CA LYS A 165 12.17 8.08 1.89
C LYS A 165 11.88 6.59 1.73
N TRP A 166 11.57 6.14 0.52
CA TRP A 166 11.52 4.71 0.16
C TRP A 166 12.80 3.97 0.54
N LYS A 167 13.97 4.57 0.29
CA LYS A 167 15.26 3.98 0.71
C LYS A 167 15.41 3.91 2.24
N HIS A 168 14.84 4.85 2.98
CA HIS A 168 14.87 4.86 4.44
C HIS A 168 13.96 3.77 5.03
N ASP A 169 12.74 3.65 4.51
CA ASP A 169 11.78 2.62 4.94
C ASP A 169 12.28 1.23 4.55
N LYS A 170 12.92 1.10 3.38
CA LYS A 170 13.62 -0.12 2.97
C LYS A 170 14.82 -0.46 3.87
N LYS A 171 15.51 0.53 4.46
CA LYS A 171 16.60 0.27 5.41
C LYS A 171 16.06 -0.19 6.76
N LYS A 172 15.05 0.50 7.31
CA LYS A 172 14.38 0.10 8.56
C LYS A 172 13.87 -1.33 8.46
N TRP A 173 13.22 -1.67 7.35
CA TRP A 173 12.70 -3.01 7.14
C TRP A 173 13.77 -4.10 7.04
N LYS A 174 14.96 -3.81 6.47
CA LYS A 174 16.04 -4.81 6.47
C LYS A 174 16.41 -5.23 7.90
N HIS A 175 16.47 -4.27 8.81
CA HIS A 175 16.74 -4.53 10.22
C HIS A 175 15.61 -5.32 10.88
N ASP A 176 14.34 -4.99 10.59
CA ASP A 176 13.19 -5.72 11.14
C ASP A 176 13.09 -7.16 10.60
N ARG A 177 13.62 -7.42 9.40
CA ARG A 177 13.69 -8.76 8.81
C ARG A 177 14.73 -9.63 9.52
N ASP A 178 15.87 -9.05 9.86
CA ASP A 178 16.95 -9.76 10.54
C ASP A 178 16.53 -10.11 11.98
N TRP A 179 15.77 -9.25 12.66
CA TRP A 179 15.14 -9.56 13.96
C TRP A 179 14.19 -10.77 13.93
N ASP A 180 13.45 -10.95 12.84
CA ASP A 180 12.56 -12.12 12.66
C ASP A 180 13.35 -13.42 12.39
N ASP A 181 14.64 -13.33 12.04
CA ASP A 181 15.53 -14.48 11.84
C ASP A 181 16.27 -14.87 13.15
N ASP A 182 16.38 -13.97 14.14
CA ASP A 182 17.03 -14.26 15.44
C ASP A 182 16.12 -15.08 16.40
N ASP A 183 14.81 -15.07 16.18
CA ASP A 183 13.83 -15.94 16.90
C ASP A 183 13.80 -17.38 16.32
N ASP A 184 14.64 -17.70 15.31
CA ASP A 184 14.59 -18.96 14.55
C ASP A 184 15.51 -20.08 15.09
N ASP A 185 16.32 -19.83 16.12
CA ASP A 185 17.34 -20.79 16.61
C ASP A 185 16.86 -21.73 17.73
N ASP A 186 15.61 -21.63 18.22
CA ASP A 186 15.17 -22.34 19.45
C ASP A 186 14.17 -23.52 19.25
N ASP A 187 13.83 -23.92 18.02
CA ASP A 187 12.76 -24.93 17.76
C ASP A 187 13.24 -26.25 17.09
N ASP A 188 14.55 -26.57 17.12
CA ASP A 188 15.07 -27.90 16.72
C ASP A 188 15.59 -28.68 17.96
N ASP A 189 14.69 -29.39 18.66
CA ASP A 189 15.00 -30.55 19.52
C ASP A 189 13.83 -31.57 19.51
#